data_AF-A0A835I957-F1
#
_entry.id   AF-A0A835I957-F1
#
_cell.length_a   1.000
_cell.length_b   1.000
_cell.length_c   1.000
_cell.angle_alpha   90.00
_cell.angle_beta   90.00
_cell.angle_gamma   90.00
#
_symmetry.space_group_name_H-M   'P 1'
#
loop_
_entity.id
_entity.type
_entity.pdbx_description
1 polymer ?
#
loop_
_entity_poly.entity_id
_entity_poly.type
_entity_poly.pdbx_seq_one_letter_code
_entity_poly.pdbx_strand_id
1 'polypeptide(L)'
;MPICNWSQQWITELGVIARFRIPPFAHYWKDVTDDQWKSLHKLVLEKFDMDIHLPHVETTVNNYIRDRFRDHSCALHKYYMSIPNNVNKRQHTFDGVSQESWERWCDLWETDKFKDVSTHNQYSRSCLVVNRCAGSKSFLRIRADMPVDPETQQEVGMIALYRKTHFSEKKGWWKQKERMVELQNQPTLEGSNSLTEEEIFDEVLGLRARAEEAESQLEELRGWKEAAQETQETHQAQIQQQQRQLDYLMEKLGAPPSM
;
A
#
# COMPACT_ATOMS: atom_id res chain seq x y z
N MET A 1 2.96 15.65 -16.54
CA MET A 1 2.74 17.02 -16.04
C MET A 1 2.02 17.81 -17.13
N PRO A 2 1.09 18.72 -16.79
CA PRO A 2 0.49 19.59 -17.79
C PRO A 2 1.60 20.43 -18.42
N ILE A 3 1.74 20.40 -19.74
CA ILE A 3 2.82 21.08 -20.46
C ILE A 3 2.31 22.48 -20.87
N CYS A 4 1.96 23.30 -19.88
CA CYS A 4 1.46 24.65 -20.13
C CYS A 4 1.96 25.65 -19.08
N ASN A 5 1.94 26.94 -19.45
CA ASN A 5 2.41 28.06 -18.62
C ASN A 5 1.69 28.16 -17.26
N TRP A 6 0.51 27.56 -17.15
CA TRP A 6 -0.33 27.57 -15.94
C TRP A 6 -0.19 26.31 -15.09
N SER A 7 0.67 25.37 -15.48
CA SER A 7 0.84 24.07 -14.80
C SER A 7 1.23 24.20 -13.33
N GLN A 8 2.07 25.19 -12.98
CA GLN A 8 2.46 25.43 -11.59
C GLN A 8 1.30 25.96 -10.75
N GLN A 9 0.51 26.89 -11.29
CA GLN A 9 -0.66 27.43 -10.59
C GLN A 9 -1.72 26.34 -10.39
N TRP A 10 -1.99 25.55 -11.42
CA TRP A 10 -2.84 24.35 -11.35
C TRP A 10 -2.42 23.42 -10.21
N ILE A 11 -1.13 23.06 -10.16
CA ILE A 11 -0.57 22.20 -9.12
C ILE A 11 -0.75 22.80 -7.72
N THR A 12 -0.43 24.07 -7.55
CA THR A 12 -0.51 24.75 -6.26
C THR A 12 -1.95 24.82 -5.77
N GLU A 13 -2.88 25.19 -6.65
CA GLU A 13 -4.28 25.40 -6.29
C GLU A 13 -5.02 24.10 -5.99
N LEU A 14 -4.81 23.06 -6.79
CA LEU A 14 -5.31 21.73 -6.45
C LEU A 14 -4.70 21.23 -5.13
N GLY A 15 -3.45 21.58 -4.86
CA GLY A 15 -2.82 21.34 -3.57
C GLY A 15 -3.55 22.05 -2.41
N VAL A 16 -3.92 23.32 -2.57
CA VAL A 16 -4.67 24.07 -1.56
C VAL A 16 -6.06 23.46 -1.34
N ILE A 17 -6.79 23.15 -2.41
CA ILE A 17 -8.10 22.50 -2.35
C ILE A 17 -8.00 21.17 -1.60
N ALA A 18 -7.03 20.32 -2.00
CA ALA A 18 -6.83 19.02 -1.40
C ALA A 18 -6.49 19.08 0.10
N ARG A 19 -5.67 20.05 0.53
CA ARG A 19 -5.22 20.17 1.93
C ARG A 19 -6.27 20.74 2.87
N PHE A 20 -7.00 21.76 2.43
CA PHE A 20 -7.85 22.55 3.34
C PHE A 20 -9.33 22.24 3.22
N ARG A 21 -9.76 21.58 2.15
CA ARG A 21 -11.20 21.37 1.86
C ARG A 21 -11.61 19.90 1.89
N ILE A 22 -10.66 18.98 2.00
CA ILE A 22 -10.89 17.55 2.18
C ILE A 22 -10.52 17.17 3.61
N PRO A 23 -11.49 17.07 4.53
CA PRO A 23 -11.21 16.44 5.81
C PRO A 23 -10.73 14.99 5.67
N PRO A 24 -10.09 14.43 6.71
CA PRO A 24 -9.64 13.04 6.70
C PRO A 24 -10.85 12.10 6.79
N PHE A 25 -11.57 11.93 5.69
CA PHE A 25 -12.87 11.25 5.68
C PHE A 25 -12.80 9.76 5.44
N ALA A 26 -11.69 9.24 4.90
CA ALA A 26 -11.71 7.91 4.36
C ALA A 26 -10.35 7.23 4.37
N HIS A 27 -10.37 5.96 4.76
CA HIS A 27 -9.28 5.03 4.49
C HIS A 27 -9.09 4.83 2.98
N TYR A 28 -10.15 5.01 2.17
CA TYR A 28 -10.11 4.84 0.72
C TYR A 28 -10.89 5.93 -0.03
N TRP A 29 -10.37 6.40 -1.16
CA TRP A 29 -11.04 7.38 -2.02
C TRP A 29 -12.42 6.95 -2.56
N LYS A 30 -12.72 5.65 -2.55
CA LYS A 30 -14.03 5.11 -2.90
C LYS A 30 -15.11 5.45 -1.88
N ASP A 31 -14.73 5.83 -0.66
CA ASP A 31 -15.66 6.19 0.41
C ASP A 31 -16.07 7.68 0.32
N VAL A 32 -15.47 8.45 -0.60
CA VAL A 32 -15.83 9.84 -0.87
C VAL A 32 -17.11 9.89 -1.72
N THR A 33 -18.13 10.57 -1.22
CA THR A 33 -19.44 10.64 -1.88
C THR A 33 -19.41 11.52 -3.12
N ASP A 34 -20.36 11.30 -4.03
CA ASP A 34 -20.49 12.12 -5.25
C ASP A 34 -20.70 13.60 -4.92
N ASP A 35 -21.41 13.92 -3.84
CA ASP A 35 -21.63 15.31 -3.44
C ASP A 35 -20.35 15.98 -2.91
N GLN A 36 -19.48 15.22 -2.26
CA GLN A 36 -18.15 15.70 -1.90
C GLN A 36 -17.32 15.97 -3.16
N TRP A 37 -17.33 15.07 -4.15
CA TRP A 37 -16.66 15.31 -5.43
C TRP A 37 -17.19 16.54 -6.16
N LYS A 38 -18.51 16.71 -6.24
CA LYS A 38 -19.14 17.92 -6.82
C LYS A 38 -18.70 19.19 -6.11
N SER A 39 -18.59 19.16 -4.78
CA SER A 39 -18.11 20.31 -4.01
C SER A 39 -16.66 20.68 -4.34
N LEU A 40 -15.79 19.68 -4.54
CA LEU A 40 -14.39 19.88 -4.93
C LEU A 40 -14.29 20.37 -6.37
N HIS A 41 -15.06 19.78 -7.28
CA HIS A 41 -15.15 20.19 -8.68
C HIS A 41 -15.58 21.65 -8.80
N LYS A 42 -16.58 22.08 -8.03
CA LYS A 42 -17.01 23.48 -7.99
C LYS A 42 -15.84 24.42 -7.64
N LEU A 43 -15.03 24.09 -6.63
CA LEU A 43 -13.88 24.90 -6.24
C LEU A 43 -12.79 24.95 -7.33
N VAL A 44 -12.63 23.89 -8.11
CA VAL A 44 -11.73 23.87 -9.27
C VAL A 44 -12.27 24.79 -10.37
N LEU A 45 -13.57 24.68 -10.69
CA LEU A 45 -14.23 25.50 -11.72
C LEU A 45 -14.30 26.98 -11.37
N GLU A 46 -14.32 27.34 -10.07
CA GLU A 46 -14.20 28.73 -9.62
C GLU A 46 -12.84 29.36 -9.99
N LYS A 47 -11.79 28.54 -10.18
CA LYS A 47 -10.42 29.00 -10.45
C LYS A 47 -9.96 28.75 -11.88
N PHE A 48 -10.49 27.73 -12.53
CA PHE A 48 -10.05 27.27 -13.84
C PHE A 48 -11.24 27.10 -14.78
N ASP A 49 -11.14 27.74 -15.93
CA ASP A 49 -12.10 27.57 -17.02
C ASP A 49 -11.81 26.25 -17.75
N MET A 50 -12.64 25.24 -17.51
CA MET A 50 -12.50 23.92 -18.11
C MET A 50 -13.83 23.17 -18.14
N ASP A 51 -14.01 22.33 -19.17
CA ASP A 51 -15.14 21.43 -19.26
C ASP A 51 -14.88 20.15 -18.44
N ILE A 52 -15.36 20.14 -17.20
CA ILE A 52 -15.24 18.98 -16.32
C ILE A 52 -16.19 17.83 -16.69
N HIS A 53 -17.18 18.05 -17.55
CA HIS A 53 -18.11 17.01 -17.97
C HIS A 53 -17.47 16.01 -18.95
N LEU A 54 -16.29 16.36 -19.50
CA LEU A 54 -15.48 15.43 -20.27
C LEU A 54 -14.86 14.36 -19.33
N PRO A 55 -15.14 13.05 -19.54
CA PRO A 55 -14.73 12.00 -18.60
C PRO A 55 -13.22 11.93 -18.33
N HIS A 56 -12.41 12.21 -19.36
CA HIS A 56 -10.95 12.21 -19.24
C HIS A 56 -10.43 13.42 -18.44
N VAL A 57 -11.11 14.57 -18.55
CA VAL A 57 -10.80 15.77 -17.77
C VAL A 57 -11.14 15.53 -16.32
N GLU A 58 -12.36 15.08 -16.03
CA GLU A 58 -12.81 14.73 -14.68
C GLU A 58 -11.84 13.75 -14.00
N THR A 59 -11.52 12.65 -14.69
CA THR A 59 -10.58 11.63 -14.19
C THR A 59 -9.21 12.23 -13.89
N THR A 60 -8.74 13.13 -14.75
CA THR A 60 -7.44 13.80 -14.57
C THR A 60 -7.46 14.72 -13.35
N VAL A 61 -8.48 15.55 -13.20
CA VAL A 61 -8.65 16.44 -12.03
C VAL A 61 -8.72 15.62 -10.75
N ASN A 62 -9.54 14.57 -10.74
CA ASN A 62 -9.69 13.66 -9.59
C ASN A 62 -8.35 13.04 -9.21
N ASN A 63 -7.57 12.55 -10.18
CA ASN A 63 -6.25 11.98 -9.90
C ASN A 63 -5.26 13.01 -9.31
N TYR A 64 -5.25 14.25 -9.82
CA TYR A 64 -4.40 15.29 -9.22
C TYR A 64 -4.80 15.64 -7.79
N ILE A 65 -6.10 15.79 -7.51
CA ILE A 65 -6.59 16.03 -6.15
C ILE A 65 -6.19 14.87 -5.23
N ARG A 66 -6.38 13.62 -5.69
CA ARG A 66 -6.02 12.40 -4.96
C ARG A 66 -4.55 12.35 -4.60
N ASP A 67 -3.68 12.61 -5.58
CA ASP A 67 -2.23 12.61 -5.39
C ASP A 67 -1.81 13.68 -4.39
N ARG A 68 -2.36 14.90 -4.50
CA ARG A 68 -2.03 16.01 -3.59
C ARG A 68 -2.45 15.77 -2.16
N PHE A 69 -3.64 15.20 -1.95
CA PHE A 69 -4.09 14.82 -0.62
C PHE A 69 -3.25 13.67 -0.06
N ARG A 70 -2.93 12.65 -0.87
CA ARG A 70 -2.04 11.54 -0.45
C ARG A 70 -0.68 12.07 0.00
N ASP A 71 -0.05 12.94 -0.79
CA ASP A 71 1.25 13.52 -0.46
C ASP A 71 1.20 14.30 0.85
N HIS A 72 0.14 15.09 1.06
CA HIS A 72 -0.07 15.83 2.31
C HIS A 72 -0.27 14.90 3.50
N SER A 73 -1.17 13.92 3.37
CA SER A 73 -1.41 12.90 4.41
C SER A 73 -0.13 12.15 4.78
N CYS A 74 0.69 11.78 3.79
CA CYS A 74 2.00 11.16 4.04
C CYS A 74 2.94 12.10 4.80
N ALA A 75 2.97 13.40 4.50
CA ALA A 75 3.79 14.37 5.22
C ALA A 75 3.33 14.52 6.68
N LEU A 76 2.02 14.64 6.91
CA LEU A 76 1.43 14.73 8.23
C LEU A 76 1.69 13.48 9.06
N HIS A 77 1.51 12.29 8.48
CA HIS A 77 1.75 11.03 9.17
C HIS A 77 3.23 10.82 9.51
N LYS A 78 4.15 11.24 8.63
CA LYS A 78 5.59 11.24 8.93
C LYS A 78 5.90 12.12 10.14
N TYR A 79 5.31 13.31 10.21
CA TYR A 79 5.47 14.19 11.36
C TYR A 79 4.87 13.56 12.63
N TYR A 80 3.67 13.01 12.56
CA TYR A 80 3.04 12.28 13.67
C TYR A 80 3.92 11.15 14.22
N MET A 81 4.57 10.39 13.33
CA MET A 81 5.48 9.32 13.71
C MET A 81 6.82 9.82 14.26
N SER A 82 7.23 11.05 13.93
CA SER A 82 8.42 11.68 14.50
C SER A 82 8.22 12.14 15.95
N ILE A 83 6.97 12.34 16.38
CA ILE A 83 6.66 12.73 17.76
C ILE A 83 6.85 11.50 18.67
N PRO A 84 7.64 11.62 19.76
CA PRO A 84 7.83 10.54 20.73
C PRO A 84 6.51 10.03 21.33
N ASN A 85 6.42 8.71 21.55
CA ASN A 85 5.20 8.07 22.08
C ASN A 85 4.89 8.44 23.55
N ASN A 86 5.86 8.95 24.30
CA ASN A 86 5.69 9.40 25.68
C ASN A 86 5.09 10.81 25.79
N VAL A 87 4.81 11.46 24.66
CA VAL A 87 4.23 12.80 24.59
C VAL A 87 2.85 12.72 23.96
N ASN A 88 1.94 13.62 24.36
CA ASN A 88 0.61 13.68 23.77
C ASN A 88 0.67 14.22 22.34
N LYS A 89 0.71 13.32 21.35
CA LYS A 89 0.81 13.64 19.92
C LYS A 89 -0.30 14.57 19.41
N ARG A 90 -1.46 14.56 20.06
CA ARG A 90 -2.61 15.41 19.69
C ARG A 90 -2.39 16.88 20.02
N GLN A 91 -1.48 17.22 20.94
CA GLN A 91 -1.13 18.59 21.28
C GLN A 91 -0.01 19.18 20.40
N HIS A 92 0.65 18.35 19.61
CA HIS A 92 1.71 18.77 18.71
C HIS A 92 1.17 18.86 17.28
N THR A 93 0.49 19.97 16.98
CA THR A 93 -0.09 20.21 15.65
C THR A 93 0.98 20.41 14.61
N PHE A 94 0.73 19.92 13.41
CA PHE A 94 1.53 20.26 12.23
C PHE A 94 1.30 21.71 11.80
N ASP A 95 2.36 22.42 11.44
CA ASP A 95 2.29 23.82 10.99
C ASP A 95 1.32 24.00 9.80
N GLY A 96 0.36 24.91 9.96
CA GLY A 96 -0.65 25.20 8.94
C GLY A 96 -1.84 24.23 8.92
N VAL A 97 -1.94 23.30 9.88
CA VAL A 97 -3.14 22.49 10.12
C VAL A 97 -3.82 22.96 11.40
N SER A 98 -5.14 23.12 11.38
CA SER A 98 -5.91 23.48 12.57
C SER A 98 -5.94 22.35 13.60
N GLN A 99 -6.10 22.67 14.88
CA GLN A 99 -6.20 21.68 15.96
C GLN A 99 -7.31 20.65 15.67
N GLU A 100 -8.50 21.11 15.27
CA GLU A 100 -9.64 20.23 14.94
C GLU A 100 -9.31 19.27 13.79
N SER A 101 -8.65 19.77 12.74
CA SER A 101 -8.24 18.91 11.62
C SER A 101 -7.15 17.92 12.02
N TRP A 102 -6.21 18.35 12.88
CA TRP A 102 -5.15 17.50 13.41
C TRP A 102 -5.70 16.35 14.25
N GLU A 103 -6.66 16.63 15.13
CA GLU A 103 -7.33 15.61 15.95
C GLU A 103 -7.99 14.54 15.08
N ARG A 104 -8.69 14.94 14.01
CA ARG A 104 -9.29 13.99 13.07
C ARG A 104 -8.26 13.14 12.33
N TRP A 105 -7.08 13.69 12.02
CA TRP A 105 -5.98 12.92 11.43
C TRP A 105 -5.41 11.90 12.44
N CYS A 106 -5.25 12.29 13.70
CA CYS A 106 -4.84 11.39 14.77
C CYS A 106 -5.86 10.26 14.95
N ASP A 107 -7.17 10.57 15.00
CA ASP A 107 -8.24 9.57 15.08
C ASP A 107 -8.11 8.54 13.95
N LEU A 108 -7.91 9.00 12.71
CA LEU A 108 -7.73 8.14 11.55
C LEU A 108 -6.54 7.18 11.71
N TRP A 109 -5.38 7.69 12.14
CA TRP A 109 -4.17 6.87 12.27
C TRP A 109 -4.17 5.95 13.49
N GLU A 110 -4.97 6.28 14.51
CA GLU A 110 -5.13 5.47 15.71
C GLU A 110 -6.12 4.32 15.51
N THR A 111 -6.97 4.36 14.47
CA THR A 111 -7.85 3.23 14.11
C THR A 111 -7.07 1.94 13.81
N ASP A 112 -7.63 0.81 14.22
CA ASP A 112 -7.03 -0.51 13.98
C ASP A 112 -6.90 -0.80 12.47
N LYS A 113 -7.91 -0.43 11.69
CA LYS A 113 -7.90 -0.58 10.24
C LYS A 113 -6.72 0.13 9.57
N PHE A 114 -6.35 1.34 10.04
CA PHE A 114 -5.18 2.04 9.50
C PHE A 114 -3.87 1.35 9.94
N LYS A 115 -3.77 0.96 11.21
CA LYS A 115 -2.59 0.26 11.75
C LYS A 115 -2.34 -1.06 11.04
N ASP A 116 -3.38 -1.85 10.78
CA ASP A 116 -3.28 -3.13 10.07
C ASP A 116 -2.74 -2.95 8.64
N VAL A 117 -3.35 -2.02 7.89
CA VAL A 117 -2.92 -1.70 6.52
C VAL A 117 -1.50 -1.14 6.51
N SER A 118 -1.15 -0.29 7.47
CA SER A 118 0.20 0.26 7.60
C SER A 118 1.23 -0.83 7.87
N THR A 119 0.98 -1.70 8.85
CA THR A 119 1.86 -2.82 9.21
C THR A 119 2.04 -3.78 8.04
N HIS A 120 0.95 -4.18 7.38
CA HIS A 120 1.02 -5.05 6.21
C HIS A 120 1.80 -4.41 5.04
N ASN A 121 1.60 -3.12 4.79
CA ASN A 121 2.35 -2.39 3.77
C ASN A 121 3.84 -2.26 4.12
N GLN A 122 4.18 -2.06 5.40
CA GLN A 122 5.57 -2.04 5.86
C GLN A 122 6.22 -3.42 5.68
N TYR A 123 5.54 -4.49 6.09
CA TYR A 123 5.99 -5.87 5.90
C TYR A 123 6.17 -6.19 4.40
N SER A 124 5.17 -5.88 3.57
CA SER A 124 5.25 -6.07 2.11
C SER A 124 6.43 -5.33 1.48
N ARG A 125 6.74 -4.13 1.98
CA ARG A 125 7.92 -3.37 1.56
C ARG A 125 9.23 -3.96 2.08
N SER A 126 9.26 -4.53 3.28
CA SER A 126 10.47 -5.23 3.76
C SER A 126 10.74 -6.52 2.99
N CYS A 127 9.69 -7.18 2.48
CA CYS A 127 9.83 -8.35 1.60
C CYS A 127 10.25 -7.98 0.16
N LEU A 128 10.27 -6.69 -0.20
CA LEU A 128 10.70 -6.24 -1.51
C LEU A 128 12.24 -6.24 -1.61
N VAL A 129 12.79 -7.41 -1.97
CA VAL A 129 14.25 -7.62 -2.06
C VAL A 129 14.85 -6.94 -3.30
N VAL A 130 14.12 -6.87 -4.41
CA VAL A 130 14.63 -6.32 -5.69
C VAL A 130 13.68 -5.27 -6.25
N ASN A 131 14.19 -4.05 -6.44
CA ASN A 131 13.44 -2.97 -7.06
C ASN A 131 13.44 -3.11 -8.59
N ARG A 132 12.26 -3.04 -9.21
CA ARG A 132 12.16 -2.91 -10.67
C ARG A 132 12.61 -1.53 -11.13
N CYS A 133 13.42 -1.51 -12.18
CA CYS A 133 13.87 -0.33 -12.92
C CYS A 133 13.09 -0.11 -14.23
N ALA A 134 12.20 -1.04 -14.60
CA ALA A 134 11.48 -1.03 -15.88
C ALA A 134 10.32 0.00 -15.98
N GLY A 135 10.17 0.87 -14.97
CA GLY A 135 9.05 1.81 -14.87
C GLY A 135 7.70 1.09 -14.75
N SER A 136 6.67 1.66 -15.38
CA SER A 136 5.29 1.15 -15.35
C SER A 136 5.00 0.03 -16.35
N LYS A 137 5.98 -0.37 -17.17
CA LYS A 137 5.79 -1.47 -18.11
C LYS A 137 5.71 -2.81 -17.37
N SER A 138 4.73 -3.63 -17.72
CA SER A 138 4.63 -5.02 -17.24
C SER A 138 5.70 -5.90 -17.91
N PHE A 139 6.03 -7.04 -17.29
CA PHE A 139 6.94 -8.02 -17.89
C PHE A 139 6.47 -8.47 -19.27
N LEU A 140 5.16 -8.72 -19.43
CA LEU A 140 4.55 -9.09 -20.72
C LEU A 140 4.78 -8.01 -21.77
N ARG A 141 4.62 -6.72 -21.41
CA ARG A 141 4.87 -5.63 -22.36
C ARG A 141 6.33 -5.55 -22.75
N ILE A 142 7.24 -5.77 -21.81
CA ILE A 142 8.68 -5.75 -22.08
C ILE A 142 9.06 -6.92 -22.98
N ARG A 143 8.54 -8.13 -22.74
CA ARG A 143 8.71 -9.28 -23.65
C ARG A 143 8.18 -9.00 -25.04
N ALA A 144 7.00 -8.38 -25.15
CA ALA A 144 6.43 -8.00 -26.45
C ALA A 144 7.28 -6.95 -27.18
N ASP A 145 7.90 -6.02 -26.45
CA ASP A 145 8.82 -5.03 -27.01
C ASP A 145 10.21 -5.64 -27.33
N MET A 146 10.57 -6.79 -26.75
CA MET A 146 11.82 -7.55 -27.00
C MET A 146 11.54 -9.06 -27.21
N PRO A 147 10.89 -9.46 -28.32
CA PRO A 147 10.54 -10.87 -28.51
C PRO A 147 11.77 -11.73 -28.79
N VAL A 148 12.85 -11.15 -29.31
CA VAL A 148 14.04 -11.86 -29.77
C VAL A 148 15.30 -11.17 -29.23
N ASP A 149 16.26 -11.95 -28.77
CA ASP A 149 17.57 -11.44 -28.38
C ASP A 149 18.40 -11.09 -29.64
N PRO A 150 18.97 -9.87 -29.74
CA PRO A 150 19.76 -9.46 -30.90
C PRO A 150 21.00 -10.33 -31.17
N GLU A 151 21.59 -10.94 -30.13
CA GLU A 151 22.81 -11.75 -30.24
C GLU A 151 22.49 -13.21 -30.60
N THR A 152 21.46 -13.81 -29.99
CA THR A 152 21.16 -15.24 -30.19
C THR A 152 20.06 -15.52 -31.23
N GLN A 153 19.32 -14.49 -31.66
CA GLN A 153 18.14 -14.61 -32.52
C GLN A 153 17.06 -15.57 -31.99
N GLN A 154 17.10 -15.89 -30.70
CA GLN A 154 16.14 -16.74 -30.00
C GLN A 154 15.21 -15.92 -29.11
N GLU A 155 14.13 -16.54 -28.63
CA GLU A 155 13.22 -15.88 -27.69
C GLU A 155 13.98 -15.42 -26.45
N VAL A 156 13.69 -14.20 -25.99
CA VAL A 156 14.37 -13.62 -24.84
C VAL A 156 14.09 -14.44 -23.59
N GLY A 157 15.16 -15.05 -23.09
CA GLY A 157 15.18 -15.82 -21.85
C GLY A 157 14.85 -15.01 -20.59
N MET A 158 14.54 -15.71 -19.50
CA MET A 158 14.14 -15.09 -18.23
C MET A 158 15.26 -14.24 -17.65
N ILE A 159 16.52 -14.67 -17.80
CA ILE A 159 17.69 -13.94 -17.30
C ILE A 159 17.85 -12.60 -18.03
N ALA A 160 17.69 -12.59 -19.36
CA ALA A 160 17.79 -11.39 -20.19
C ALA A 160 16.62 -10.41 -19.92
N LEU A 161 15.39 -10.92 -19.77
CA LEU A 161 14.23 -10.12 -19.38
C LEU A 161 14.40 -9.52 -17.98
N TYR A 162 14.91 -10.30 -17.03
CA TYR A 162 15.17 -9.84 -15.68
C TYR A 162 16.23 -8.74 -15.68
N ARG A 163 17.31 -8.92 -16.46
CA ARG A 163 18.35 -7.89 -16.67
C ARG A 163 17.73 -6.58 -17.10
N LYS A 164 16.87 -6.60 -18.11
CA LYS A 164 16.22 -5.39 -18.61
C LYS A 164 15.36 -4.69 -17.56
N THR A 165 14.75 -5.46 -16.67
CA THR A 165 13.73 -4.98 -15.74
C THR A 165 14.27 -4.53 -14.39
N HIS A 166 15.43 -5.01 -13.96
CA HIS A 166 15.99 -4.69 -12.64
C HIS A 166 17.40 -4.06 -12.69
N PHE A 167 18.01 -3.96 -13.88
CA PHE A 167 19.29 -3.30 -14.06
C PHE A 167 19.11 -1.83 -14.45
N SER A 168 19.94 -0.97 -13.88
CA SER A 168 20.08 0.43 -14.28
C SER A 168 21.56 0.77 -14.37
N GLU A 169 22.04 1.07 -15.59
CA GLU A 169 23.42 1.50 -15.85
C GLU A 169 23.84 2.67 -14.95
N LYS A 170 22.92 3.61 -14.68
CA LYS A 170 23.18 4.77 -13.82
C LYS A 170 23.36 4.46 -12.33
N LYS A 171 22.73 3.39 -11.83
CA LYS A 171 22.70 3.06 -10.39
C LYS A 171 23.61 1.89 -10.05
N GLY A 172 24.07 1.13 -11.05
CA GLY A 172 24.93 -0.04 -10.86
C GLY A 172 24.31 -1.13 -9.98
N TRP A 173 23.00 -1.05 -9.68
CA TRP A 173 22.36 -1.98 -8.77
C TRP A 173 22.16 -3.32 -9.45
N TRP A 174 23.08 -4.25 -9.19
CA TRP A 174 22.90 -5.67 -9.48
C TRP A 174 23.97 -6.56 -8.81
N LYS A 175 23.75 -7.03 -7.57
CA LYS A 175 24.62 -8.08 -6.95
C LYS A 175 24.28 -9.51 -7.40
N GLN A 176 23.02 -9.78 -7.75
CA GLN A 176 22.54 -11.11 -8.16
C GLN A 176 22.96 -11.49 -9.61
N LYS A 177 23.81 -10.70 -10.28
CA LYS A 177 24.11 -10.77 -11.75
C LYS A 177 25.24 -11.72 -11.92
N GLU A 178 26.25 -11.42 -11.12
CA GLU A 178 27.49 -12.13 -11.04
C GLU A 178 27.12 -13.58 -10.78
N ARG A 179 26.24 -13.84 -9.80
CA ARG A 179 25.73 -15.20 -9.54
C ARG A 179 24.91 -15.84 -10.68
N MET A 180 23.95 -15.13 -11.32
CA MET A 180 23.17 -15.71 -12.44
C MET A 180 24.04 -15.99 -13.68
N VAL A 181 24.94 -15.07 -14.00
CA VAL A 181 25.86 -15.18 -15.15
C VAL A 181 26.96 -16.18 -14.85
N GLU A 182 27.43 -16.29 -13.61
CA GLU A 182 28.37 -17.32 -13.15
C GLU A 182 27.74 -18.71 -13.29
N LEU A 183 26.52 -18.92 -12.78
CA LEU A 183 25.81 -20.20 -12.90
C LEU A 183 25.54 -20.57 -14.37
N GLN A 184 25.23 -19.58 -15.22
CA GLN A 184 25.05 -19.80 -16.67
C GLN A 184 26.36 -20.20 -17.36
N ASN A 185 27.51 -19.73 -16.87
CA ASN A 185 28.83 -20.01 -17.42
C ASN A 185 29.57 -21.17 -16.73
N GLN A 186 28.97 -21.83 -15.74
CA GLN A 186 29.61 -22.96 -15.06
C GLN A 186 29.74 -24.17 -16.02
N PRO A 187 30.94 -24.76 -16.14
CA PRO A 187 31.12 -25.93 -16.98
C PRO A 187 30.34 -27.12 -16.41
N THR A 188 29.54 -27.74 -17.25
CA THR A 188 28.78 -28.93 -16.89
C THR A 188 29.75 -30.09 -16.67
N LEU A 189 29.74 -30.70 -15.48
CA LEU A 189 30.51 -31.92 -15.21
C LEU A 189 30.05 -33.01 -16.20
N GLU A 190 30.97 -33.82 -16.73
CA GLU A 190 30.65 -34.87 -17.70
C GLU A 190 29.51 -35.76 -17.19
N GLY A 191 28.32 -35.60 -17.79
CA GLY A 191 27.12 -36.38 -17.49
C GLY A 191 25.99 -35.66 -16.73
N SER A 192 26.14 -34.39 -16.30
CA SER A 192 25.01 -33.59 -15.80
C SER A 192 24.38 -32.74 -16.91
N ASN A 193 23.10 -32.39 -16.77
CA ASN A 193 22.47 -31.36 -17.60
C ASN A 193 22.83 -29.99 -17.04
N SER A 194 23.09 -29.01 -17.91
CA SER A 194 23.18 -27.60 -17.50
C SER A 194 21.88 -27.17 -16.83
N LEU A 195 21.95 -26.40 -15.74
CA LEU A 195 20.78 -25.80 -15.12
C LEU A 195 20.02 -24.97 -16.16
N THR A 196 18.71 -25.14 -16.22
CA THR A 196 17.85 -24.31 -17.06
C THR A 196 17.83 -22.87 -16.53
N GLU A 197 17.51 -21.89 -17.39
CA GLU A 197 17.42 -20.50 -16.94
C GLU A 197 16.41 -20.31 -15.79
N GLU A 198 15.36 -21.12 -15.76
CA GLU A 198 14.35 -21.11 -14.70
C GLU A 198 14.91 -21.61 -13.37
N GLU A 199 15.70 -22.69 -13.38
CA GLU A 199 16.37 -23.21 -12.19
C GLU A 199 17.44 -22.25 -11.66
N ILE A 200 18.23 -21.62 -12.54
CA ILE A 200 19.20 -20.57 -12.16
C ILE A 200 18.47 -19.37 -11.54
N PHE A 201 17.33 -18.99 -12.12
CA PHE A 201 16.53 -17.88 -11.63
C PHE A 201 15.98 -18.15 -10.23
N ASP A 202 15.41 -19.33 -10.02
CA ASP A 202 14.91 -19.78 -8.72
C ASP A 202 16.02 -19.92 -7.68
N GLU A 203 17.20 -20.44 -8.04
CA GLU A 203 18.33 -20.58 -7.12
C GLU A 203 18.87 -19.21 -6.67
N VAL A 204 19.05 -18.27 -7.61
CA VAL A 204 19.64 -16.97 -7.28
C VAL A 204 18.66 -16.06 -6.56
N LEU A 205 17.39 -16.07 -6.99
CA LEU A 205 16.39 -15.22 -6.39
C LEU A 205 15.67 -15.88 -5.22
N GLY A 206 15.81 -17.19 -5.01
CA GLY A 206 15.13 -17.93 -3.93
C GLY A 206 13.61 -17.73 -3.94
N LEU A 207 13.00 -17.47 -5.10
CA LEU A 207 11.58 -17.10 -5.18
C LEU A 207 10.68 -18.22 -4.68
N ARG A 208 11.07 -19.46 -4.97
CA ARG A 208 10.37 -20.66 -4.51
C ARG A 208 10.44 -20.83 -2.99
N ALA A 209 11.65 -20.77 -2.42
CA ALA A 209 11.86 -20.83 -0.98
C ALA A 209 11.16 -19.68 -0.23
N ARG A 210 11.15 -18.46 -0.80
CA ARG A 210 10.44 -17.31 -0.21
C ARG A 210 8.93 -17.41 -0.32
N ALA A 211 8.41 -18.00 -1.40
CA ALA A 211 6.97 -18.24 -1.53
C ALA A 211 6.51 -19.25 -0.47
N GLU A 212 7.27 -20.33 -0.29
CA GLU A 212 7.03 -21.36 0.73
C GLU A 212 7.10 -20.77 2.16
N GLU A 213 8.11 -19.94 2.44
CA GLU A 213 8.26 -19.28 3.75
C GLU A 213 7.14 -18.25 4.02
N ALA A 214 6.74 -17.47 3.01
CA ALA A 214 5.62 -16.53 3.13
C ALA A 214 4.29 -17.26 3.34
N GLU A 215 4.08 -18.40 2.69
CA GLU A 215 2.89 -19.25 2.87
C GLU A 215 2.85 -19.85 4.28
N SER A 216 3.99 -20.33 4.80
CA SER A 216 4.11 -20.79 6.18
C SER A 216 3.78 -19.69 7.19
N GLN A 217 4.29 -18.48 6.99
CA GLN A 217 4.01 -17.33 7.88
C GLN A 217 2.53 -16.89 7.81
N LEU A 218 1.89 -16.99 6.64
CA LEU A 218 0.46 -16.72 6.49
C LEU A 218 -0.39 -17.75 7.23
N GLU A 219 0.00 -19.02 7.20
CA GLU A 219 -0.69 -20.09 7.92
C GLU A 219 -0.58 -19.90 9.43
N GLU A 220 0.61 -19.55 9.94
CA GLU A 220 0.79 -19.18 11.35
C GLU A 220 -0.11 -18.00 11.75
N LEU A 221 -0.12 -16.92 10.96
CA LEU A 221 -0.97 -15.75 11.22
C LEU A 221 -2.48 -16.08 11.20
N ARG A 222 -2.92 -17.02 10.35
CA ARG A 222 -4.30 -17.53 10.37
C ARG A 222 -4.61 -18.23 11.69
N GLY A 223 -3.71 -19.11 12.14
CA GLY A 223 -3.85 -19.79 13.43
C GLY A 223 -3.95 -18.83 14.62
N TRP A 224 -3.12 -17.78 14.65
CA TRP A 224 -3.21 -16.75 15.70
C TRP A 224 -4.54 -15.99 15.70
N LYS A 225 -5.10 -15.73 14.51
CA LYS A 225 -6.41 -15.06 14.37
C LYS A 225 -7.57 -15.94 14.83
N GLU A 226 -7.55 -17.21 14.46
CA GLU A 226 -8.56 -18.18 14.87
C GLU A 226 -8.55 -18.37 16.40
N ALA A 227 -7.37 -18.54 17.00
CA ALA A 227 -7.22 -18.65 18.45
C ALA A 227 -7.68 -17.38 19.19
N ALA A 228 -7.39 -16.19 18.65
CA ALA A 228 -7.86 -14.92 19.21
C ALA A 228 -9.39 -14.81 19.15
N GLN A 229 -10.00 -15.26 18.04
CA GLN A 229 -11.45 -15.27 17.87
C GLN A 229 -12.12 -16.26 18.83
N GLU A 230 -11.61 -17.48 18.97
CA GLU A 230 -12.09 -18.45 19.97
C GLU A 230 -11.97 -17.91 21.40
N THR A 231 -10.87 -17.25 21.73
CA THR A 231 -10.68 -16.61 23.04
C THR A 231 -11.71 -15.52 23.28
N GLN A 232 -12.05 -14.73 22.26
CA GLN A 232 -13.06 -13.70 22.34
C GLN A 232 -14.48 -14.29 22.49
N GLU A 233 -14.80 -15.34 21.74
CA GLU A 233 -16.09 -16.04 21.81
C GLU A 233 -16.29 -16.72 23.16
N THR A 234 -15.26 -17.37 23.71
CA THR A 234 -15.30 -17.97 25.05
C THR A 234 -15.50 -16.92 26.14
N HIS A 235 -14.82 -15.78 26.04
CA HIS A 235 -15.02 -14.67 26.98
C HIS A 235 -16.43 -14.09 26.90
N GLN A 236 -16.98 -13.91 25.69
CA GLN A 236 -18.37 -13.50 25.50
C GLN A 236 -19.37 -14.52 26.06
N ALA A 237 -19.14 -15.81 25.85
CA ALA A 237 -20.00 -16.88 26.37
C ALA A 237 -20.00 -16.89 27.92
N GLN A 238 -18.84 -16.66 28.55
CA GLN A 238 -18.74 -16.50 30.00
C GLN A 238 -19.51 -15.28 30.50
N ILE A 239 -19.40 -14.14 29.82
CA ILE A 239 -20.16 -12.92 30.17
C ILE A 239 -21.67 -13.20 30.06
N GLN A 240 -22.13 -13.83 28.98
CA GLN A 240 -23.54 -14.19 28.81
C GLN A 240 -24.03 -15.20 29.87
N GLN A 241 -23.18 -16.12 30.30
CA GLN A 241 -23.51 -17.06 31.38
C GLN A 241 -23.65 -16.32 32.72
N GLN A 242 -22.72 -15.41 33.04
CA GLN A 242 -22.80 -14.58 34.24
C GLN A 242 -24.05 -13.70 34.23
N GLN A 243 -24.39 -13.10 33.09
CA GLN A 243 -25.60 -12.30 32.94
C GLN A 243 -26.86 -13.12 33.20
N ARG A 244 -26.97 -14.32 32.62
CA ARG A 244 -28.10 -15.23 32.85
C ARG A 244 -28.21 -15.67 34.31
N GLN A 245 -27.08 -15.88 34.99
CA GLN A 245 -27.07 -16.21 36.41
C GLN A 245 -27.55 -15.04 37.27
N LEU A 246 -27.15 -13.81 36.93
CA LEU A 246 -27.65 -12.60 37.59
C LEU A 246 -29.16 -12.43 37.38
N ASP A 247 -29.65 -12.58 36.14
CA ASP A 247 -31.08 -12.46 35.83
C ASP A 247 -31.92 -13.49 36.62
N TYR A 248 -31.46 -14.74 36.72
CA TYR A 248 -32.10 -15.79 37.51
C TYR A 248 -32.14 -15.46 39.01
N LEU A 249 -31.06 -14.90 39.57
CA LEU A 249 -31.01 -14.48 40.97
C LEU A 249 -31.92 -13.27 41.24
N MET A 250 -31.98 -12.33 40.29
CA MET A 250 -32.89 -11.17 40.33
C MET A 250 -34.37 -11.59 40.31
N GLU A 251 -34.74 -12.55 39.46
CA GLU A 251 -36.08 -13.12 39.39
C GLU A 251 -36.47 -13.85 40.70
N LYS A 252 -35.52 -14.59 41.29
CA LYS A 252 -35.68 -15.27 42.59
C LYS A 252 -35.82 -14.33 43.78
N LEU A 253 -35.26 -13.12 43.72
CA LEU A 253 -35.31 -12.12 44.79
C LEU A 253 -36.55 -11.20 44.71
N GLY A 254 -37.40 -11.34 43.68
CA GLY A 254 -38.67 -10.62 43.58
C GLY A 254 -38.53 -9.12 43.33
N ALA A 255 -37.44 -8.65 42.73
CA ALA A 255 -37.30 -7.26 42.29
C ALA A 255 -37.87 -7.09 40.87
N PRO A 256 -38.68 -6.06 40.57
CA PRO A 256 -39.25 -5.87 39.24
C PRO A 256 -38.16 -5.51 38.21
N PRO A 257 -38.32 -5.92 36.94
CA PRO A 257 -37.31 -5.70 35.91
C PRO A 257 -37.10 -4.21 35.64
N SER A 258 -35.85 -3.80 35.50
CA SER A 258 -35.46 -2.43 35.17
C SER A 258 -35.86 -2.10 33.72
N MET A 259 -36.57 -0.99 33.54
CA MET A 259 -36.78 -0.32 32.22
C MET A 259 -35.47 0.26 31.69
#